data_AF-A0A6B2EZ55-F1
#
_entry.id   AF-A0A6B2EZ55-F1
#
_cell.length_a   1.000
_cell.length_b   1.000
_cell.length_c   1.000
_cell.angle_alpha   90.00
_cell.angle_beta   90.00
_cell.angle_gamma   90.00
#
_symmetry.space_group_name_H-M   'P 1'
#
loop_
_entity.id
_entity.type
_entity.pdbx_description
1 polymer ?
#
loop_
_entity_poly.entity_id
_entity_poly.type
_entity_poly.pdbx_seq_one_letter_code
_entity_poly.pdbx_strand_id
1 'polypeptide(L)'
;MKNTIKTVRDSIAATLKGKTVEQMEDDARQAAVKSAVDDYLIRYPDWKPSTKPAVAPVTNTKQKTARIKKSLGAGAGTFTPHIVDEEALHRAREAARAFQAADPERYGDIITAAPIKAG
;
A
#
# COMPACT_ATOMS: atom_id res chain seq x y z
N MET A 1 35.38 24.53 12.59
CA MET A 1 35.13 25.95 12.95
C MET A 1 34.01 26.61 12.15
N LYS A 2 33.91 26.42 10.81
CA LYS A 2 32.84 27.04 9.99
C LYS A 2 31.41 26.66 10.44
N ASN A 3 31.19 25.42 10.86
CA ASN A 3 29.87 24.98 11.35
C ASN A 3 29.54 25.51 12.76
N THR A 4 30.53 25.65 13.63
CA THR A 4 30.33 26.09 15.02
C THR A 4 29.80 27.53 15.09
N ILE A 5 30.34 28.43 14.26
CA ILE A 5 29.90 29.83 14.18
C ILE A 5 28.46 29.91 13.65
N LYS A 6 28.10 29.05 12.69
CA LYS A 6 26.73 28.98 12.16
C LYS A 6 25.74 28.52 13.23
N THR A 7 26.06 27.46 13.96
CA THR A 7 25.22 26.96 15.07
C THR A 7 24.98 28.03 16.13
N VAL A 8 26.02 28.76 16.54
CA VAL A 8 25.89 29.83 17.55
C VAL A 8 25.01 30.97 17.04
N ARG A 9 25.16 31.36 15.76
CA ARG A 9 24.31 32.40 15.16
C ARG A 9 22.85 31.96 15.10
N ASP A 10 22.60 30.74 14.64
CA ASP A 10 21.26 30.21 14.47
C ASP A 10 20.57 30.05 15.86
N SER A 11 21.31 29.65 16.90
CA SER A 11 20.79 29.60 18.28
C SER A 11 20.47 30.97 18.86
N ILE A 12 21.28 31.99 18.60
CA ILE A 12 21.02 33.36 19.04
C ILE A 12 19.78 33.91 18.32
N ALA A 13 19.67 33.70 17.01
CA ALA A 13 18.54 34.13 16.22
C ALA A 13 17.22 33.47 16.66
N ALA A 14 17.27 32.17 16.98
CA ALA A 14 16.14 31.43 17.51
C ALA A 14 15.70 31.99 18.88
N THR A 15 16.66 32.22 19.79
CA THR A 15 16.40 32.77 21.13
C THR A 15 15.78 34.16 21.07
N LEU A 16 16.29 35.06 20.21
CA LEU A 16 15.74 36.40 20.00
C LEU A 16 14.30 36.39 19.51
N LYS A 17 13.90 35.34 18.78
CA LYS A 17 12.55 35.15 18.26
C LYS A 17 11.65 34.33 19.20
N GLY A 18 12.16 33.90 20.36
CA GLY A 18 11.44 33.03 21.28
C GLY A 18 11.13 31.64 20.71
N LYS A 19 11.94 31.18 19.75
CA LYS A 19 11.77 29.91 19.02
C LYS A 19 12.99 29.02 19.19
N THR A 20 12.85 27.74 18.89
CA THR A 20 14.01 26.85 18.71
C THR A 20 14.57 26.97 17.28
N VAL A 21 15.79 26.47 17.05
CA VAL A 21 16.41 26.49 15.72
C VAL A 21 15.58 25.66 14.74
N GLU A 22 15.08 24.52 15.19
CA GLU A 22 14.24 23.60 14.42
C GLU A 22 12.94 24.29 14.00
N GLN A 23 12.28 25.01 14.92
CA GLN A 23 11.07 25.78 14.58
C GLN A 23 11.34 26.86 13.53
N MET A 24 12.51 27.49 13.60
CA MET A 24 12.92 28.50 12.62
C MET A 24 13.21 27.88 11.24
N GLU A 25 13.81 26.69 11.20
CA GLU A 25 14.02 25.94 9.96
C GLU A 25 12.70 25.44 9.37
N ASP A 26 11.78 24.96 10.20
CA ASP A 26 10.44 24.56 9.81
C ASP A 26 9.67 25.74 9.20
N ASP A 27 9.70 26.91 9.84
CA ASP A 27 9.11 28.14 9.32
C ASP A 27 9.71 28.51 7.96
N ALA A 28 11.03 28.42 7.82
CA ALA A 28 11.72 28.70 6.55
C ALA A 28 11.31 27.72 5.45
N ARG A 29 11.17 26.42 5.78
CA ARG A 29 10.68 25.41 4.84
C ARG A 29 9.24 25.68 4.43
N GLN A 30 8.36 26.03 5.38
CA GLN A 30 6.97 26.38 5.09
C GLN A 30 6.87 27.62 4.19
N ALA A 31 7.68 28.66 4.47
CA ALA A 31 7.73 29.86 3.65
C ALA A 31 8.21 29.57 2.22
N ALA A 32 9.24 28.73 2.07
CA ALA A 32 9.75 28.32 0.75
C ALA A 32 8.69 27.53 -0.05
N VAL A 33 7.99 26.59 0.59
CA VAL A 33 6.89 25.85 -0.04
C VAL A 33 5.76 26.79 -0.44
N LYS A 34 5.36 27.72 0.43
CA LYS A 34 4.33 28.71 0.11
C LYS A 34 4.72 29.55 -1.11
N SER A 35 5.94 30.06 -1.15
CA SER A 35 6.44 30.84 -2.29
C SER A 35 6.42 30.04 -3.59
N ALA A 36 6.86 28.78 -3.55
CA ALA A 36 6.85 27.92 -4.74
C ALA A 36 5.42 27.63 -5.24
N VAL A 37 4.47 27.42 -4.31
CA VAL A 37 3.06 27.24 -4.64
C VAL A 37 2.45 28.52 -5.20
N ASP A 38 2.74 29.68 -4.60
CA ASP A 38 2.28 30.98 -5.10
C ASP A 38 2.80 31.22 -6.53
N ASP A 39 4.10 31.00 -6.78
CA ASP A 39 4.72 31.14 -8.11
C ASP A 39 4.12 30.18 -9.15
N TYR A 40 3.73 28.98 -8.70
CA TYR A 40 3.05 28.01 -9.55
C TYR A 40 1.63 28.48 -9.89
N LEU A 41 0.87 28.95 -8.91
CA LEU A 41 -0.48 29.48 -9.09
C LEU A 41 -0.52 30.71 -10.00
N ILE A 42 0.51 31.58 -9.92
CA ILE A 42 0.66 32.73 -10.83
C ILE A 42 0.88 32.26 -12.28
N ARG A 43 1.70 31.22 -12.48
CA ARG A 43 2.02 30.69 -13.81
C ARG A 43 0.90 29.85 -14.43
N TYR A 44 0.03 29.27 -13.61
CA TYR A 44 -1.07 28.40 -14.03
C TYR A 44 -2.41 28.89 -13.45
N PRO A 45 -2.95 30.02 -13.93
CA PRO A 45 -4.16 30.63 -13.38
C PRO A 45 -5.42 29.77 -13.52
N ASP A 46 -5.44 28.88 -14.52
CA ASP A 46 -6.55 27.93 -14.75
C ASP A 46 -6.49 26.72 -13.82
N TRP A 47 -5.34 26.46 -13.18
CA TRP A 47 -5.20 25.37 -12.24
C TRP A 47 -5.83 25.74 -10.90
N LYS A 48 -6.90 25.04 -10.54
CA LYS A 48 -7.56 25.17 -9.24
C LYS A 48 -7.26 23.92 -8.41
N PRO A 49 -6.55 24.05 -7.26
CA PRO A 49 -6.36 22.91 -6.38
C PRO A 49 -7.74 22.41 -5.91
N SER A 50 -7.97 21.11 -6.05
CA SER A 50 -9.18 20.49 -5.48
C SER A 50 -9.09 20.58 -3.96
N THR A 51 -9.93 21.43 -3.36
CA THR A 51 -10.11 21.49 -1.90
C THR A 51 -10.92 20.32 -1.37
N LYS A 52 -11.45 19.47 -2.25
CA LYS A 52 -12.18 18.27 -1.87
C LYS A 52 -11.19 17.21 -1.40
N PRO A 53 -11.35 16.67 -0.18
CA PRO A 53 -10.48 15.60 0.29
C PRO A 53 -10.64 14.37 -0.62
N ALA A 54 -9.51 13.73 -0.95
CA ALA A 54 -9.48 12.52 -1.80
C ALA A 54 -10.38 11.40 -1.26
N VAL A 55 -10.60 11.39 0.05
CA VAL A 55 -11.53 10.50 0.72
C VAL A 55 -12.38 11.35 1.67
N ALA A 56 -13.70 11.19 1.62
CA ALA A 56 -14.59 11.88 2.55
C ALA A 56 -14.14 11.58 4.00
N PRO A 57 -14.01 12.62 4.86
CA PRO A 57 -13.66 12.45 6.26
C PRO A 57 -14.66 11.51 6.94
N VAL A 58 -14.17 10.74 7.91
CA VAL A 58 -15.04 9.94 8.76
C VAL A 58 -15.59 10.87 9.83
N THR A 59 -16.88 11.18 9.77
CA THR A 59 -17.52 12.18 10.65
C THR A 59 -18.12 11.56 11.91
N ASN A 60 -18.33 10.23 11.93
CA ASN A 60 -18.93 9.54 13.07
C ASN A 60 -18.34 8.13 13.26
N THR A 61 -18.28 7.67 14.50
CA THR A 61 -17.88 6.32 14.90
C THR A 61 -18.60 5.21 14.13
N LYS A 62 -19.90 5.35 13.84
CA LYS A 62 -20.67 4.37 13.04
C LYS A 62 -20.10 4.23 11.63
N GLN A 63 -19.75 5.34 10.99
CA GLN A 63 -19.13 5.35 9.67
C GLN A 63 -17.73 4.73 9.69
N LYS A 64 -16.97 4.97 10.77
CA LYS A 64 -15.66 4.34 11.01
C LYS A 64 -15.79 2.82 11.04
N THR A 65 -16.71 2.32 11.88
CA THR A 65 -16.96 0.89 12.03
C THR A 65 -17.43 0.24 10.74
N ALA A 66 -18.30 0.90 9.97
CA ALA A 66 -18.75 0.40 8.67
C ALA A 66 -17.60 0.28 7.65
N ARG A 67 -16.70 1.28 7.58
CA ARG A 67 -15.51 1.22 6.72
C ARG A 67 -14.58 0.08 7.12
N ILE A 68 -14.32 -0.08 8.42
CA ILE A 68 -13.48 -1.16 8.95
C ILE A 68 -14.08 -2.53 8.61
N LYS A 69 -15.38 -2.73 8.82
CA LYS A 69 -16.06 -3.98 8.45
C LYS A 69 -15.90 -4.28 6.96
N LYS A 70 -16.12 -3.28 6.10
CA LYS A 70 -15.97 -3.43 4.65
C LYS A 70 -14.54 -3.77 4.24
N SER A 71 -13.52 -3.14 4.84
CA SER A 71 -12.12 -3.48 4.57
C SER A 71 -11.72 -4.88 5.04
N LEU A 72 -12.40 -5.39 6.09
CA LEU A 72 -12.23 -6.75 6.58
C LEU A 72 -13.04 -7.78 5.78
N GLY A 73 -13.54 -7.40 4.60
CA GLY A 73 -14.27 -8.32 3.71
C GLY A 73 -15.73 -8.53 4.09
N ALA A 74 -16.31 -7.73 5.00
CA ALA A 74 -17.75 -7.75 5.19
C ALA A 74 -18.44 -7.33 3.88
N GLY A 75 -19.09 -8.29 3.23
CA GLY A 75 -19.71 -8.12 1.91
C GLY A 75 -18.89 -8.65 0.73
N ALA A 76 -17.74 -9.31 0.96
CA ALA A 76 -16.94 -9.96 -0.09
C ALA A 76 -17.57 -11.26 -0.64
N GLY A 77 -18.81 -11.57 -0.27
CA GLY A 77 -19.49 -12.82 -0.59
C GLY A 77 -19.20 -13.93 0.43
N THR A 78 -20.03 -14.98 0.41
CA THR A 78 -19.79 -16.20 1.17
C THR A 78 -18.70 -17.00 0.48
N PHE A 79 -17.80 -17.62 1.25
CA PHE A 79 -16.84 -18.58 0.72
C PHE A 79 -17.59 -19.64 -0.09
N THR A 80 -17.29 -19.71 -1.39
CA THR A 80 -17.83 -20.74 -2.27
C THR A 80 -16.76 -21.82 -2.36
N PRO A 81 -16.94 -22.99 -1.71
CA PRO A 81 -15.99 -24.08 -1.86
C PRO A 81 -15.92 -24.49 -3.33
N HIS A 82 -14.73 -24.77 -3.83
CA HIS A 82 -14.57 -25.36 -5.15
C HIS A 82 -15.04 -26.80 -5.08
N ILE A 83 -16.26 -27.07 -5.55
CA ILE A 83 -16.78 -28.42 -5.72
C ILE A 83 -16.05 -29.00 -6.93
N VAL A 84 -15.21 -30.02 -6.69
CA VAL A 84 -14.50 -30.72 -7.75
C VAL A 84 -15.49 -31.61 -8.48
N ASP A 85 -15.55 -31.50 -9.81
CA ASP A 85 -16.21 -32.50 -10.65
C ASP A 85 -15.34 -33.77 -10.66
N GLU A 86 -15.81 -34.80 -9.96
CA GLU A 86 -15.11 -36.07 -9.80
C GLU A 86 -14.87 -36.79 -11.13
N GLU A 87 -15.76 -36.65 -12.12
CA GLU A 87 -15.58 -37.26 -13.44
C GLU A 87 -14.52 -36.52 -14.26
N ALA A 88 -14.49 -35.18 -14.17
CA ALA A 88 -13.42 -34.40 -14.76
C ALA A 88 -12.06 -34.69 -14.12
N LEU A 89 -12.04 -34.86 -12.79
CA LEU A 89 -10.84 -35.24 -12.05
C LEU A 89 -10.36 -36.64 -12.45
N HIS A 90 -11.27 -37.60 -12.61
CA HIS A 90 -10.94 -38.94 -13.08
C HIS A 90 -10.31 -38.93 -14.47
N ARG A 91 -10.94 -38.23 -15.44
CA ARG A 91 -10.41 -38.09 -16.80
C ARG A 91 -9.04 -37.43 -16.83
N ALA A 92 -8.82 -36.40 -16.01
CA ALA A 92 -7.53 -35.74 -15.91
C ALA A 92 -6.43 -36.67 -15.36
N ARG A 93 -6.76 -37.51 -14.36
CA ARG A 93 -5.83 -38.50 -13.80
C ARG A 93 -5.45 -39.57 -14.82
N GLU A 94 -6.40 -40.06 -15.60
CA GLU A 94 -6.14 -41.04 -16.67
C GLU A 94 -5.24 -40.45 -17.76
N ALA A 95 -5.55 -39.24 -18.24
CA ALA A 95 -4.74 -38.57 -19.26
C ALA A 95 -3.30 -38.33 -18.78
N ALA A 96 -3.13 -37.96 -17.51
CA ALA A 96 -1.81 -37.74 -16.93
C ALA A 96 -1.03 -39.06 -16.74
N ARG A 97 -1.70 -40.16 -16.36
CA ARG A 97 -1.07 -41.50 -16.36
C ARG A 97 -0.64 -41.95 -17.75
N ALA A 98 -1.45 -41.70 -18.77
CA ALA A 98 -1.10 -42.03 -20.15
C ALA A 98 0.13 -41.23 -20.63
N PHE A 99 0.20 -39.94 -20.27
CA PHE A 99 1.35 -39.09 -20.56
C PHE A 99 2.63 -39.57 -19.85
N GLN A 100 2.52 -39.96 -18.58
CA GLN A 100 3.62 -40.55 -17.81
C GLN A 100 4.09 -41.90 -18.37
N ALA A 101 3.16 -42.75 -18.84
CA ALA A 101 3.51 -44.02 -19.46
C ALA A 101 4.23 -43.84 -20.81
N ALA A 102 3.96 -42.74 -21.53
CA ALA A 102 4.62 -42.42 -22.79
C ALA A 102 6.08 -41.94 -22.62
N ASP A 103 6.41 -41.30 -21.48
CA ASP A 103 7.78 -40.89 -21.15
C ASP A 103 8.06 -41.07 -19.64
N PRO A 104 8.32 -42.32 -19.20
CA PRO A 104 8.48 -42.65 -17.79
C PRO A 104 9.74 -42.05 -17.15
N GLU A 105 10.82 -41.91 -17.91
CA GLU A 105 12.09 -41.32 -17.45
C GLU A 105 11.93 -39.85 -17.05
N ARG A 106 11.05 -39.12 -17.75
CA ARG A 106 10.86 -37.69 -17.51
C ARG A 106 9.75 -37.37 -16.50
N TYR A 107 8.72 -38.22 -16.43
CA TYR A 107 7.49 -37.91 -15.70
C TYR A 107 7.06 -38.98 -14.68
N GLY A 108 7.86 -40.03 -14.48
CA GLY A 108 7.59 -41.19 -13.63
C GLY A 108 7.24 -40.88 -12.17
N ASP A 109 7.64 -39.72 -11.64
CA ASP A 109 7.43 -39.36 -10.23
C ASP A 109 6.31 -38.32 -10.02
N ILE A 110 5.67 -37.81 -11.07
CA ILE A 110 4.72 -36.69 -10.97
C ILE A 110 3.39 -37.09 -10.31
N ILE A 111 2.94 -38.33 -10.54
CA ILE A 111 1.73 -38.87 -9.92
C ILE A 111 2.12 -40.07 -9.07
N THR A 112 2.45 -39.83 -7.80
CA THR A 112 2.59 -40.90 -6.83
C THR A 112 1.23 -41.55 -6.57
N ALA A 113 1.14 -42.88 -6.67
CA ALA A 113 -0.10 -43.62 -6.45
C ALA A 113 -0.67 -43.50 -5.02
N ALA A 114 0.13 -43.03 -4.06
CA ALA A 114 -0.31 -42.76 -2.70
C ALA A 114 -0.76 -41.30 -2.54
N PRO A 115 -1.90 -41.03 -1.87
CA PRO A 115 -2.25 -39.66 -1.51
C PRO A 115 -1.14 -39.07 -0.62
N ILE A 116 -0.68 -37.87 -0.97
CA ILE A 116 0.22 -37.10 -0.11
C ILE A 116 -0.54 -36.87 1.20
N LYS A 117 -0.06 -37.47 2.29
CA LYS A 117 -0.65 -37.35 3.61
C LYS A 117 -0.67 -35.87 3.98
N ALA A 118 -1.85 -35.24 3.96
CA ALA A 118 -2.00 -33.88 4.46
C ALA A 118 -1.71 -33.91 5.96
N GLY A 119 -0.64 -33.21 6.36
CA GLY A 119 -0.34 -32.92 7.77
C GLY A 119 -1.17 -31.75 8.28
#